data_AF-A0A161XM01-F1
#
_entry.id   AF-A0A161XM01-F1
#
_cell.length_a   1.000
_cell.length_b   1.000
_cell.length_c   1.000
_cell.angle_alpha   90.00
_cell.angle_beta   90.00
_cell.angle_gamma   90.00
#
_symmetry.space_group_name_H-M   'P 1'
#
loop_
_entity.id
_entity.type
_entity.pdbx_description
1 polymer ?
#
loop_
_entity_poly.entity_id
_entity_poly.type
_entity_poly.pdbx_seq_one_letter_code
_entity_poly.pdbx_strand_id
1 'polypeptide(L)'
;MLNPQELKQEPVWLTIIRLLRWHKPEGRLILMIPALWAVFLAASGKPPLPLVGVIVLGTLATSAAGCVVNDLWDRNIDPEVERTRNRPLASRALSIKVGIVVAIVSLVCAAALALYLNPLSFWLSVAAVPVILLYPGAKRVFPVPQLVLSIAWGFAVLISWSAVTPTLSQPTWLLWGATILWTLGFDTVYAMSDREDDRRIGVNSSALFFGHYAPTAIGIFFVSTVILLIRLGLLINLNFTFWVSLGIATIAWSWQYLRLRKQDLPNSEYGQMFRQNVWIGFILLAGMIAGSLF
;
A
#
# COMPACT_ATOMS: atom_id res chain seq x y z
N MET A 1 35.55 27.40 16.79
CA MET A 1 34.47 26.64 17.44
C MET A 1 33.17 27.16 16.85
N LEU A 2 32.46 26.35 16.06
CA LEU A 2 31.22 26.77 15.42
C LEU A 2 30.10 26.81 16.46
N ASN A 3 29.28 27.86 16.39
CA ASN A 3 28.18 28.15 17.31
C ASN A 3 27.12 27.02 17.27
N PRO A 4 26.69 26.43 18.40
CA PRO A 4 25.64 25.40 18.44
C PRO A 4 24.23 25.86 18.02
N GLN A 5 24.06 27.12 17.60
CA GLN A 5 22.76 27.76 17.34
C GLN A 5 22.26 27.78 15.87
N GLU A 6 22.86 27.03 14.94
CA GLU A 6 22.35 26.96 13.56
C GLU A 6 21.94 25.55 13.09
N LEU A 7 21.44 24.72 14.01
CA LEU A 7 20.43 23.73 13.61
C LEU A 7 19.17 24.51 13.27
N LYS A 8 19.03 24.99 12.02
CA LYS A 8 17.76 25.52 11.51
C LYS A 8 16.68 24.48 11.85
N GLN A 9 15.86 24.77 12.86
CA GLN A 9 14.71 23.93 13.18
C GLN A 9 13.89 23.87 11.91
N GLU A 10 13.72 22.65 11.38
CA GLU A 10 12.89 22.41 10.22
C GLU A 10 11.51 23.04 10.49
N PRO A 11 11.00 23.91 9.60
CA PRO A 11 9.73 24.57 9.84
C PRO A 11 8.62 23.52 9.97
N VAL A 12 7.68 23.76 10.89
CA VAL A 12 6.66 22.79 11.31
C VAL A 12 5.91 22.18 10.11
N TRP A 13 5.62 22.97 9.07
CA TRP A 13 4.94 22.48 7.87
C TRP A 13 5.75 21.44 7.09
N LEU A 14 7.09 21.54 7.03
CA LEU A 14 7.96 20.51 6.43
C LEU A 14 7.95 19.24 7.28
N THR A 15 7.97 19.38 8.61
CA THR A 15 7.86 18.23 9.52
C THR A 15 6.49 17.53 9.39
N ILE A 16 5.40 18.28 9.15
CA ILE A 16 4.08 17.73 8.82
C ILE A 16 4.10 16.99 7.47
N ILE A 17 4.72 17.57 6.43
CA ILE A 17 4.92 16.88 5.13
C ILE A 17 5.67 15.56 5.34
N ARG A 18 6.66 15.52 6.24
CA ARG A 18 7.35 14.29 6.60
C ARG A 18 6.46 13.27 7.31
N LEU A 19 5.61 13.72 8.23
CA LEU A 19 4.63 12.90 8.94
C LEU A 19 3.63 12.26 7.97
N LEU A 20 3.14 13.04 7.00
CA LEU A 20 2.23 12.58 5.94
C LEU A 20 2.93 11.67 4.90
N ARG A 21 4.24 11.44 5.03
CA ARG A 21 5.09 10.77 4.03
C ARG A 21 5.15 11.48 2.69
N TRP A 22 4.83 12.77 2.62
CA TRP A 22 4.70 13.49 1.36
C TRP A 22 6.00 13.68 0.56
N HIS A 23 7.14 13.52 1.22
CA HIS A 23 8.48 13.48 0.64
C HIS A 23 8.90 12.11 0.03
N LYS A 24 8.18 11.01 0.33
CA LYS A 24 8.46 9.65 -0.18
C LYS A 24 7.19 9.08 -0.84
N PRO A 25 7.02 9.22 -2.16
CA PRO A 25 5.75 8.93 -2.82
C PRO A 25 5.45 7.43 -2.96
N GLU A 26 6.43 6.55 -2.86
CA GLU A 26 6.32 5.16 -3.29
C GLU A 26 5.20 4.42 -2.55
N GLY A 27 5.14 4.55 -1.21
CA GLY A 27 4.12 3.90 -0.39
C GLY A 27 2.68 4.34 -0.69
N ARG A 28 2.47 5.62 -1.03
CA ARG A 28 1.11 6.12 -1.35
C ARG A 28 0.71 5.83 -2.79
N LEU A 29 1.68 5.83 -3.70
CA LEU A 29 1.45 5.45 -5.09
C LEU A 29 1.05 3.98 -5.18
N ILE A 30 1.77 3.08 -4.49
CA ILE A 30 1.44 1.65 -4.55
C ILE A 30 0.08 1.31 -3.92
N LEU A 31 -0.35 2.05 -2.89
CA LEU A 31 -1.71 1.94 -2.33
C LEU A 31 -2.79 2.43 -3.30
N MET A 32 -2.50 3.48 -4.08
CA MET A 32 -3.44 4.06 -5.04
C MET A 32 -3.64 3.17 -6.28
N ILE A 33 -2.63 2.40 -6.68
CA ILE A 33 -2.65 1.58 -7.89
C ILE A 33 -3.83 0.59 -7.94
N PRO A 34 -4.13 -0.22 -6.91
CA PRO A 34 -5.29 -1.10 -6.91
C PRO A 34 -6.63 -0.36 -7.04
N ALA A 35 -6.73 0.85 -6.49
CA ALA A 35 -7.91 1.70 -6.65
C ALA A 35 -8.11 2.09 -8.11
N LEU A 36 -7.01 2.45 -8.79
CA LEU A 36 -7.01 2.78 -10.21
C LEU A 36 -7.30 1.55 -11.09
N TRP A 37 -6.70 0.39 -10.79
CA TRP A 37 -7.03 -0.86 -11.46
C TRP A 37 -8.54 -1.12 -11.41
N ALA A 38 -9.12 -1.00 -10.22
CA ALA A 38 -10.54 -1.27 -9.99
C ALA A 38 -11.45 -0.28 -10.73
N VAL A 39 -11.21 1.04 -10.61
CA VAL A 39 -12.09 2.03 -11.26
C VAL A 39 -12.04 1.96 -12.78
N PHE A 40 -10.85 1.72 -13.37
CA PHE A 40 -10.70 1.62 -14.82
C PHE A 40 -11.27 0.30 -15.36
N LEU A 41 -11.01 -0.84 -14.70
CA LEU A 41 -11.58 -2.11 -15.14
C LEU A 41 -13.11 -2.14 -15.00
N ALA A 42 -13.65 -1.63 -13.89
CA ALA A 42 -15.10 -1.58 -13.66
C ALA A 42 -15.82 -0.65 -14.66
N ALA A 43 -15.12 0.38 -15.18
CA ALA A 43 -15.63 1.32 -16.17
C ALA A 43 -15.22 0.98 -17.61
N SER A 44 -14.75 -0.24 -17.88
CA SER A 44 -14.29 -0.68 -19.20
C SER A 44 -13.31 0.32 -19.84
N GLY A 45 -12.34 0.80 -19.06
CA GLY A 45 -11.30 1.75 -19.48
C GLY A 45 -11.72 3.22 -19.52
N LYS A 46 -13.01 3.55 -19.31
CA LYS A 46 -13.53 4.93 -19.47
C LYS A 46 -14.28 5.44 -18.22
N PRO A 47 -13.64 5.49 -17.04
CA PRO A 47 -14.28 6.06 -15.86
C PRO A 47 -14.53 7.58 -16.02
N PRO A 48 -15.61 8.12 -15.43
CA PRO A 48 -15.81 9.57 -15.38
C PRO A 48 -14.64 10.26 -14.69
N LEU A 49 -14.08 11.32 -15.31
CA LEU A 49 -12.92 12.05 -14.77
C LEU A 49 -13.11 12.56 -13.32
N PRO A 50 -14.29 13.09 -12.93
CA PRO A 50 -14.50 13.50 -11.54
C PRO A 50 -14.38 12.33 -10.56
N LEU A 51 -14.84 11.13 -10.93
CA LEU A 51 -14.70 9.94 -10.10
C LEU A 51 -13.22 9.55 -9.95
N VAL A 52 -12.43 9.58 -11.02
CA VAL A 52 -10.98 9.35 -10.94
C VAL A 52 -10.32 10.35 -9.98
N GLY A 53 -10.69 11.63 -10.07
CA GLY A 53 -10.24 12.66 -9.15
C GLY A 53 -10.57 12.35 -7.69
N VAL A 54 -11.79 11.90 -7.41
CA VAL A 54 -12.24 11.49 -6.06
C VAL A 54 -11.45 10.27 -5.56
N ILE A 55 -11.20 9.27 -6.40
CA ILE A 55 -10.41 8.09 -6.02
C ILE A 55 -8.94 8.46 -5.73
N VAL A 56 -8.32 9.29 -6.58
CA VAL A 56 -6.94 9.74 -6.38
C VAL A 56 -6.81 10.58 -5.11
N LEU A 57 -7.65 11.61 -4.94
CA LEU A 57 -7.58 12.47 -3.75
C LEU A 57 -7.98 11.71 -2.48
N GLY A 58 -8.96 10.81 -2.58
CA GLY A 58 -9.43 10.00 -1.46
C GLY A 58 -8.39 9.00 -0.98
N THR A 59 -7.66 8.36 -1.91
CA THR A 59 -6.53 7.47 -1.56
C THR A 59 -5.38 8.25 -0.94
N LEU A 60 -5.04 9.44 -1.44
CA LEU A 60 -4.02 10.30 -0.84
C LEU A 60 -4.39 10.74 0.59
N ALA A 61 -5.63 11.17 0.81
CA ALA A 61 -6.13 11.59 2.13
C ALA A 61 -6.18 10.41 3.13
N THR A 62 -6.67 9.25 2.69
CA THR A 62 -6.72 8.04 3.52
C THR A 62 -5.31 7.52 3.82
N SER A 63 -4.39 7.56 2.85
CA SER A 63 -2.97 7.19 3.04
C SER A 63 -2.30 8.09 4.08
N ALA A 64 -2.54 9.41 4.00
CA ALA A 64 -2.08 10.40 4.97
C ALA A 64 -2.55 10.05 6.40
N ALA A 65 -3.85 9.77 6.57
CA ALA A 65 -4.40 9.35 7.85
C ALA A 65 -3.75 8.04 8.35
N GLY A 66 -3.65 7.01 7.50
CA GLY A 66 -3.04 5.73 7.86
C GLY A 66 -1.58 5.85 8.28
N CYS A 67 -0.79 6.68 7.59
CA CYS A 67 0.60 6.95 7.95
C CYS A 67 0.72 7.61 9.33
N VAL A 68 -0.12 8.61 9.61
CA VAL A 68 -0.10 9.33 10.89
C VAL A 68 -0.54 8.41 12.03
N VAL A 69 -1.59 7.61 11.81
CA VAL A 69 -2.07 6.63 12.78
C VAL A 69 -0.99 5.59 13.07
N ASN A 70 -0.32 5.06 12.05
CA ASN A 70 0.79 4.14 12.26
C ASN A 70 1.90 4.76 13.12
N ASP A 71 2.34 5.98 12.81
CA ASP A 71 3.35 6.68 13.59
C ASP A 71 2.87 7.01 15.03
N LEU A 72 1.56 7.22 15.26
CA LEU A 72 1.00 7.41 16.61
C LEU A 72 1.06 6.11 17.44
N TRP A 73 0.74 4.97 16.83
CA TRP A 73 0.82 3.65 17.46
C TRP A 73 2.27 3.19 17.70
N ASP A 74 3.15 3.52 16.78
CA ASP A 74 4.55 3.04 16.77
C ASP A 74 5.51 4.04 17.42
N ARG A 75 5.04 5.19 17.94
CA ARG A 75 5.90 6.27 18.50
C ARG A 75 6.94 5.85 19.55
N ASN A 76 6.72 4.73 20.23
CA ASN A 76 7.63 4.18 21.24
C ASN A 76 8.48 3.00 20.70
N ILE A 77 8.11 2.44 19.54
CA ILE A 77 8.82 1.34 18.86
C ILE A 77 9.75 1.90 17.79
N ASP A 78 9.27 2.89 17.02
CA ASP A 78 10.00 3.53 15.93
C ASP A 78 11.39 4.08 16.34
N PRO A 79 11.62 4.63 17.54
CA PRO A 79 12.97 5.03 17.98
C PRO A 79 14.00 3.89 17.96
N GLU A 80 13.55 2.65 18.12
CA GLU A 80 14.37 1.45 18.21
C GLU A 80 14.63 0.79 16.83
N VAL A 81 14.12 1.35 15.73
CA VAL A 81 14.28 0.80 14.37
C VAL A 81 15.07 1.79 13.51
N GLU A 82 16.15 1.35 12.87
CA GLU A 82 17.09 2.25 12.19
C GLU A 82 16.39 3.14 11.15
N ARG A 83 15.51 2.53 10.36
CA ARG A 83 14.75 3.20 9.29
C ARG A 83 13.74 4.22 9.82
N THR A 84 13.19 4.02 11.01
CA THR A 84 12.03 4.77 11.49
C THR A 84 12.31 5.67 12.70
N ARG A 85 13.50 5.60 13.29
CA ARG A 85 13.91 6.43 14.44
C ARG A 85 13.78 7.93 14.23
N ASN A 86 13.94 8.40 12.99
CA ASN A 86 13.89 9.82 12.62
C ASN A 86 12.48 10.30 12.23
N ARG A 87 11.43 9.48 12.45
CA ARG A 87 10.05 9.89 12.18
C ARG A 87 9.60 11.00 13.11
N PRO A 88 8.78 11.98 12.66
CA PRO A 88 8.43 13.16 13.45
C PRO A 88 7.86 12.90 14.85
N LEU A 89 7.01 11.87 15.01
CA LEU A 89 6.44 11.53 16.32
C LEU A 89 7.40 10.69 17.18
N ALA A 90 8.24 9.86 16.55
CA ALA A 90 9.25 9.06 17.23
C ALA A 90 10.39 9.92 17.79
N SER A 91 10.90 10.85 16.98
CA SER A 91 11.96 11.80 17.35
C SER A 91 11.46 12.98 18.19
N ARG A 92 10.17 13.00 18.56
CA ARG A 92 9.50 14.08 19.31
C ARG A 92 9.58 15.46 18.64
N ALA A 93 9.83 15.51 17.33
CA ALA A 93 9.81 16.75 16.55
C ALA A 93 8.39 17.34 16.41
N LEU A 94 7.36 16.49 16.49
CA LEU A 94 5.97 16.91 16.61
C LEU A 94 5.33 16.33 17.88
N SER A 95 4.42 17.09 18.48
CA SER A 95 3.62 16.60 19.60
C SER A 95 2.58 15.58 19.12
N ILE A 96 2.18 14.69 20.03
CA ILE A 96 1.11 13.71 19.80
C ILE A 96 -0.21 14.42 19.41
N LYS A 97 -0.49 15.58 20.02
CA LYS A 97 -1.69 16.38 19.72
C LYS A 97 -1.70 16.83 18.25
N VAL A 98 -0.56 17.28 17.72
CA VAL A 98 -0.44 17.63 16.30
C VAL A 98 -0.69 16.41 15.42
N GLY A 99 -0.12 15.26 15.76
CA GLY A 99 -0.39 14.00 15.05
C GLY A 99 -1.88 13.65 15.01
N ILE A 100 -2.58 13.72 16.14
CA ILE A 100 -4.03 13.45 16.21
C ILE A 100 -4.82 14.43 15.34
N VAL A 101 -4.53 15.72 15.40
CA VAL A 101 -5.20 16.73 14.57
C VAL A 101 -4.98 16.47 13.08
N VAL A 102 -3.74 16.16 12.66
CA VAL A 102 -3.43 15.85 11.26
C VAL A 102 -4.16 14.59 10.79
N ALA A 103 -4.27 13.55 11.64
CA ALA A 103 -5.05 12.36 11.32
C ALA A 103 -6.55 12.67 11.14
N ILE A 104 -7.13 13.45 12.06
CA ILE A 104 -8.55 13.87 11.99
C ILE A 104 -8.81 14.68 10.73
N VAL A 105 -7.98 15.68 10.43
CA VAL A 105 -8.12 16.49 9.20
C VAL A 105 -8.05 15.61 7.95
N SER A 106 -7.11 14.67 7.91
CA SER A 106 -6.96 13.73 6.78
C SER A 106 -8.20 12.84 6.61
N LEU A 107 -8.77 12.34 7.71
CA LEU A 107 -10.01 11.55 7.70
C LEU A 107 -11.22 12.38 7.30
N VAL A 108 -11.33 13.64 7.74
CA VAL A 108 -12.41 14.55 7.35
C VAL A 108 -12.35 14.86 5.84
N CYS A 109 -11.14 15.11 5.30
CA CYS A 109 -10.96 15.27 3.85
C CYS A 109 -11.37 14.01 3.08
N ALA A 110 -10.97 12.82 3.55
CA ALA A 110 -11.38 11.55 2.94
C ALA A 110 -12.90 11.34 3.01
N ALA A 111 -13.53 11.65 4.15
CA ALA A 111 -14.98 11.56 4.33
C ALA A 111 -15.75 12.52 3.42
N ALA A 112 -15.29 13.76 3.27
CA ALA A 112 -15.88 14.74 2.36
C ALA A 112 -15.85 14.27 0.91
N LEU A 113 -14.75 13.65 0.47
CA LEU A 113 -14.65 13.03 -0.86
C LEU A 113 -15.55 11.80 -0.99
N ALA A 114 -15.68 10.99 0.07
CA ALA A 114 -16.54 9.81 0.07
C ALA A 114 -18.03 10.14 -0.12
N LEU A 115 -18.47 11.37 0.22
CA LEU A 115 -19.85 11.83 -0.04
C LEU A 115 -20.21 11.91 -1.54
N TYR A 116 -19.20 11.96 -2.42
CA TYR A 116 -19.42 11.88 -3.87
C TYR A 116 -19.79 10.46 -4.33
N LEU A 117 -19.47 9.44 -3.53
CA LEU A 117 -19.64 8.04 -3.90
C LEU A 117 -21.09 7.58 -3.67
N ASN A 118 -21.48 6.50 -4.35
CA ASN A 118 -22.77 5.85 -4.09
C ASN A 118 -22.80 5.20 -2.68
N PRO A 119 -23.99 4.84 -2.15
CA PRO A 119 -24.12 4.35 -0.79
C PRO A 119 -23.24 3.13 -0.46
N LEU A 120 -23.10 2.18 -1.38
CA LEU A 120 -22.27 0.99 -1.15
C LEU A 120 -20.81 1.38 -0.95
N SER A 121 -20.25 2.17 -1.87
CA SER A 121 -18.87 2.64 -1.80
C SER A 121 -18.60 3.55 -0.60
N PHE A 122 -19.56 4.38 -0.22
CA PHE A 122 -19.48 5.18 1.00
C PHE A 122 -19.36 4.29 2.24
N TRP A 123 -20.26 3.31 2.41
CA TRP A 123 -20.21 2.41 3.57
C TRP A 123 -19.00 1.49 3.57
N LEU A 124 -18.48 1.09 2.40
CA LEU A 124 -17.18 0.41 2.30
C LEU A 124 -16.02 1.31 2.76
N SER A 125 -16.08 2.62 2.48
CA SER A 125 -15.09 3.58 2.97
C SER A 125 -15.14 3.71 4.50
N VAL A 126 -16.35 3.75 5.08
CA VAL A 126 -16.55 3.73 6.53
C VAL A 126 -16.03 2.42 7.15
N ALA A 127 -16.32 1.27 6.52
CA ALA A 127 -15.85 -0.04 6.97
C ALA A 127 -14.33 -0.22 6.90
N ALA A 128 -13.64 0.52 6.02
CA ALA A 128 -12.18 0.51 5.95
C ALA A 128 -11.53 1.19 7.18
N VAL A 129 -12.18 2.18 7.78
CA VAL A 129 -11.61 3.01 8.86
C VAL A 129 -11.17 2.18 10.06
N PRO A 130 -11.99 1.30 10.66
CA PRO A 130 -11.55 0.45 11.77
C PRO A 130 -10.32 -0.39 11.43
N VAL A 131 -10.25 -0.94 10.21
CA VAL A 131 -9.10 -1.74 9.78
C VAL A 131 -7.83 -0.88 9.72
N ILE A 132 -7.92 0.33 9.16
CA ILE A 132 -6.81 1.29 9.10
C ILE A 132 -6.38 1.73 10.51
N LEU A 133 -7.32 1.94 11.42
CA LEU A 133 -7.01 2.38 12.78
C LEU A 133 -6.36 1.29 13.64
N LEU A 134 -6.71 0.04 13.40
CA LEU A 134 -6.31 -1.10 14.22
C LEU A 134 -5.13 -1.90 13.65
N TYR A 135 -4.85 -1.82 12.34
CA TYR A 135 -3.77 -2.62 11.74
C TYR A 135 -2.40 -2.44 12.41
N PRO A 136 -1.97 -1.26 12.91
CA PRO A 136 -0.66 -1.14 13.57
C PRO A 136 -0.57 -2.01 14.83
N GLY A 137 -1.71 -2.26 15.48
CA GLY A 137 -1.83 -3.21 16.60
C GLY A 137 -1.49 -4.65 16.19
N ALA A 138 -1.69 -5.04 14.93
CA ALA A 138 -1.43 -6.39 14.44
C ALA A 138 0.04 -6.81 14.61
N LYS A 139 1.00 -5.87 14.55
CA LYS A 139 2.42 -6.16 14.78
C LYS A 139 2.69 -6.79 16.15
N ARG A 140 1.84 -6.53 17.14
CA ARG A 140 2.00 -7.02 18.51
C ARG A 140 1.34 -8.37 18.77
N VAL A 141 0.34 -8.76 17.97
CA VAL A 141 -0.54 -9.89 18.28
C VAL A 141 -0.70 -10.90 17.15
N PHE A 142 -0.41 -10.52 15.91
CA PHE A 142 -0.65 -11.34 14.74
C PHE A 142 0.67 -11.68 14.05
N PRO A 143 0.96 -12.96 13.75
CA PRO A 143 2.26 -13.36 13.19
C PRO A 143 2.58 -12.75 11.82
N VAL A 144 1.55 -12.42 11.02
CA VAL A 144 1.69 -11.89 9.65
C VAL A 144 0.92 -10.56 9.54
N PRO A 145 1.34 -9.47 10.21
CA PRO A 145 0.59 -8.20 10.20
C PRO A 145 0.42 -7.62 8.79
N GLN A 146 1.30 -7.99 7.86
CA GLN A 146 1.21 -7.69 6.43
C GLN A 146 -0.10 -8.19 5.81
N LEU A 147 -0.70 -9.28 6.29
CA LEU A 147 -2.01 -9.72 5.82
C LEU A 147 -3.12 -8.73 6.20
N VAL A 148 -3.06 -8.18 7.42
CA VAL A 148 -4.03 -7.17 7.89
C VAL A 148 -3.87 -5.89 7.06
N LEU A 149 -2.64 -5.48 6.76
CA LEU A 149 -2.36 -4.38 5.85
C LEU A 149 -2.91 -4.65 4.44
N SER A 150 -2.68 -5.85 3.89
CA SER A 150 -3.21 -6.25 2.59
C SER A 150 -4.74 -6.19 2.55
N ILE A 151 -5.43 -6.60 3.61
CA ILE A 151 -6.89 -6.50 3.72
C ILE A 151 -7.32 -5.03 3.74
N ALA A 152 -6.61 -4.15 4.48
CA ALA A 152 -6.87 -2.71 4.47
C ALA A 152 -6.73 -2.12 3.07
N TRP A 153 -5.73 -2.55 2.30
CA TRP A 153 -5.53 -2.11 0.92
C TRP A 153 -6.56 -2.72 -0.05
N GLY A 154 -7.07 -3.90 0.27
CA GLY A 154 -8.18 -4.52 -0.47
C GLY A 154 -9.42 -3.62 -0.52
N PHE A 155 -9.68 -2.79 0.49
CA PHE A 155 -10.77 -1.81 0.43
C PHE A 155 -10.62 -0.82 -0.73
N ALA A 156 -9.39 -0.51 -1.17
CA ALA A 156 -9.17 0.34 -2.33
C ALA A 156 -9.83 -0.24 -3.60
N VAL A 157 -9.82 -1.56 -3.76
CA VAL A 157 -10.51 -2.27 -4.84
C VAL A 157 -12.02 -2.23 -4.63
N LEU A 158 -12.50 -2.61 -3.45
CA LEU A 158 -13.94 -2.70 -3.18
C LEU A 158 -14.64 -1.35 -3.36
N ILE A 159 -14.06 -0.28 -2.81
CA ILE A 159 -14.60 1.09 -2.90
C ILE A 159 -14.61 1.55 -4.36
N SER A 160 -13.48 1.42 -5.06
CA SER A 160 -13.33 1.97 -6.41
C SER A 160 -14.13 1.20 -7.47
N TRP A 161 -14.25 -0.13 -7.33
CA TRP A 161 -15.06 -0.95 -8.22
C TRP A 161 -16.56 -0.68 -8.04
N SER A 162 -17.01 -0.69 -6.78
CA SER A 162 -18.41 -0.43 -6.45
C SER A 162 -18.83 1.00 -6.79
N ALA A 163 -17.89 1.94 -6.88
CA ALA A 163 -18.19 3.32 -7.26
C ALA A 163 -18.75 3.41 -8.70
N VAL A 164 -18.40 2.44 -9.55
CA VAL A 164 -18.85 2.35 -10.95
C VAL A 164 -20.05 1.42 -11.12
N THR A 165 -20.05 0.23 -10.51
CA THR A 165 -21.02 -0.86 -10.80
C THR A 165 -22.06 -1.14 -9.71
N PRO A 166 -22.22 -0.24 -8.72
CA PRO A 166 -22.80 -0.43 -7.38
C PRO A 166 -22.96 -1.86 -6.81
N THR A 167 -22.08 -2.79 -7.17
CA THR A 167 -22.17 -4.21 -6.78
C THR A 167 -20.78 -4.79 -6.60
N LEU A 168 -20.67 -5.87 -5.82
CA LEU A 168 -19.45 -6.65 -5.65
C LEU A 168 -19.61 -7.98 -6.37
N SER A 169 -19.12 -8.04 -7.61
CA SER A 169 -19.26 -9.19 -8.49
C SER A 169 -17.99 -10.05 -8.49
N GLN A 170 -18.01 -11.18 -9.19
CA GLN A 170 -16.86 -12.08 -9.26
C GLN A 170 -15.56 -11.39 -9.74
N PRO A 171 -15.56 -10.54 -10.80
CA PRO A 171 -14.38 -9.73 -11.16
C PRO A 171 -13.81 -8.90 -10.01
N THR A 172 -14.68 -8.29 -9.19
CA THR A 172 -14.27 -7.51 -8.02
C THR A 172 -13.48 -8.34 -7.03
N TRP A 173 -13.96 -9.55 -6.72
CA TRP A 173 -13.31 -10.44 -5.76
C TRP A 173 -12.00 -11.04 -6.29
N LEU A 174 -11.91 -11.31 -7.60
CA LEU A 174 -10.67 -11.73 -8.23
C LEU A 174 -9.59 -10.64 -8.13
N LEU A 175 -9.95 -9.38 -8.45
CA LEU A 175 -9.03 -8.25 -8.32
C LEU A 175 -8.66 -7.96 -6.86
N TRP A 176 -9.61 -8.09 -5.94
CA TRP A 176 -9.38 -7.95 -4.50
C TRP A 176 -8.39 -8.99 -3.98
N GLY A 177 -8.59 -10.27 -4.34
CA GLY A 177 -7.67 -11.35 -3.98
C GLY A 177 -6.28 -11.16 -4.59
N ALA A 178 -6.20 -10.74 -5.86
CA ALA A 178 -4.95 -10.42 -6.52
C ALA A 178 -4.22 -9.28 -5.79
N THR A 179 -4.95 -8.24 -5.38
CA THR A 179 -4.40 -7.11 -4.62
C THR A 179 -3.85 -7.54 -3.27
N ILE A 180 -4.56 -8.42 -2.55
CA ILE A 180 -4.10 -8.92 -1.25
C ILE A 180 -2.81 -9.72 -1.38
N LEU A 181 -2.76 -10.63 -2.35
CA LEU A 181 -1.60 -11.49 -2.57
C LEU A 181 -0.41 -10.68 -3.10
N TRP A 182 -0.65 -9.74 -3.99
CA TRP A 182 0.40 -8.83 -4.47
C TRP A 182 0.97 -8.00 -3.32
N THR A 183 0.10 -7.46 -2.48
CA THR A 183 0.48 -6.68 -1.28
C THR A 183 1.26 -7.53 -0.29
N LEU A 184 0.82 -8.76 -0.02
CA LEU A 184 1.58 -9.69 0.80
C LEU A 184 2.97 -9.96 0.23
N GLY A 185 3.09 -10.11 -1.09
CA GLY A 185 4.35 -10.33 -1.79
C GLY A 185 5.33 -9.18 -1.57
N PHE A 186 5.00 -7.98 -2.06
CA PHE A 186 5.94 -6.85 -2.00
C PHE A 186 6.12 -6.31 -0.58
N ASP A 187 5.13 -6.41 0.30
CA ASP A 187 5.24 -5.90 1.66
C ASP A 187 6.02 -6.88 2.56
N THR A 188 5.98 -8.18 2.25
CA THR A 188 6.93 -9.14 2.84
C THR A 188 8.35 -8.87 2.36
N VAL A 189 8.57 -8.55 1.08
CA VAL A 189 9.87 -8.08 0.59
C VAL A 189 10.33 -6.85 1.36
N TYR A 190 9.43 -5.89 1.59
CA TYR A 190 9.75 -4.69 2.35
C TYR A 190 10.09 -5.00 3.81
N ALA A 191 9.34 -5.90 4.46
CA ALA A 191 9.60 -6.32 5.83
C ALA A 191 10.93 -7.07 6.02
N MET A 192 11.50 -7.64 4.95
CA MET A 192 12.83 -8.26 5.02
C MET A 192 13.92 -7.25 5.43
N SER A 193 13.72 -5.95 5.16
CA SER A 193 14.73 -4.94 5.51
C SER A 193 14.85 -4.66 7.00
N ASP A 194 13.74 -4.89 7.72
CA ASP A 194 13.60 -4.55 9.14
C ASP A 194 13.65 -5.81 10.01
N ARG A 195 13.96 -6.98 9.43
CA ARG A 195 13.84 -8.30 10.07
C ARG A 195 14.68 -8.43 11.35
N GLU A 196 15.88 -7.88 11.38
CA GLU A 196 16.76 -7.93 12.57
C GLU A 196 16.25 -7.02 13.69
N ASP A 197 15.83 -5.80 13.34
CA ASP A 197 15.23 -4.85 14.27
C ASP A 197 13.92 -5.40 14.85
N ASP A 198 13.05 -5.97 14.00
CA ASP A 198 11.79 -6.59 14.40
C ASP A 198 12.03 -7.72 15.43
N ARG A 199 13.06 -8.56 15.18
CA ARG A 199 13.45 -9.64 16.10
C ARG A 199 13.95 -9.09 17.43
N ARG A 200 14.79 -8.05 17.41
CA ARG A 200 15.35 -7.43 18.61
C ARG A 200 14.25 -6.84 19.50
N ILE A 201 13.25 -6.20 18.90
CA ILE A 201 12.18 -5.50 19.63
C ILE A 201 11.03 -6.47 19.99
N GLY A 202 11.00 -7.66 19.39
CA GLY A 202 9.97 -8.67 19.66
C GLY A 202 8.63 -8.36 19.01
N VAL A 203 8.63 -7.69 17.85
CA VAL A 203 7.42 -7.46 17.04
C VAL A 203 7.28 -8.52 15.95
N ASN A 204 6.05 -8.82 15.56
CA ASN A 204 5.77 -9.78 14.49
C ASN A 204 5.93 -9.13 13.12
N SER A 205 6.41 -9.90 12.15
CA SER A 205 6.39 -9.56 10.73
C SER A 205 6.36 -10.84 9.89
N SER A 206 5.84 -10.75 8.67
CA SER A 206 5.83 -11.86 7.72
C SER A 206 7.24 -12.36 7.42
N ALA A 207 8.22 -11.45 7.38
CA ALA A 207 9.64 -11.79 7.23
C ALA A 207 10.16 -12.67 8.37
N LEU A 208 9.74 -12.43 9.61
CA LEU A 208 10.06 -13.27 10.76
C LEU A 208 9.28 -14.59 10.74
N PHE A 209 7.97 -14.53 10.47
CA PHE A 209 7.10 -15.69 10.46
C PHE A 209 7.52 -16.73 9.42
N PHE A 210 7.78 -16.31 8.18
CA PHE A 210 8.23 -17.22 7.13
C PHE A 210 9.69 -17.61 7.25
N GLY A 211 10.49 -16.85 8.00
CA GLY A 211 11.87 -17.22 8.30
C GLY A 211 12.72 -17.38 7.03
N HIS A 212 13.37 -18.53 6.88
CA HIS A 212 14.13 -18.87 5.66
C HIS A 212 13.24 -19.20 4.46
N TYR A 213 11.95 -19.49 4.66
CA TYR A 213 10.98 -19.70 3.60
C TYR A 213 10.38 -18.41 3.03
N ALA A 214 10.77 -17.23 3.53
CA ALA A 214 10.22 -15.95 3.06
C ALA A 214 10.31 -15.77 1.53
N PRO A 215 11.44 -16.05 0.84
CA PRO A 215 11.48 -15.99 -0.63
C PRO A 215 10.46 -16.91 -1.31
N THR A 216 10.27 -18.13 -0.79
CA THR A 216 9.29 -19.09 -1.31
C THR A 216 7.87 -18.59 -1.11
N ALA A 217 7.53 -18.07 0.07
CA ALA A 217 6.22 -17.49 0.34
C ALA A 217 5.92 -16.30 -0.60
N ILE A 218 6.88 -15.39 -0.78
CA ILE A 218 6.78 -14.26 -1.72
C ILE A 218 6.52 -14.77 -3.16
N GLY A 219 7.27 -15.78 -3.61
CA GLY A 219 7.07 -16.40 -4.91
C GLY A 219 5.65 -16.96 -5.09
N ILE A 220 5.13 -17.66 -4.08
CA ILE A 220 3.75 -18.20 -4.09
C ILE A 220 2.73 -17.05 -4.17
N PHE A 221 2.93 -15.97 -3.44
CA PHE A 221 2.04 -14.81 -3.48
C PHE A 221 2.01 -14.14 -4.87
N PHE A 222 3.16 -13.96 -5.51
CA PHE A 222 3.21 -13.41 -6.86
C PHE A 222 2.60 -14.36 -7.90
N VAL A 223 2.89 -15.66 -7.84
CA VAL A 223 2.26 -16.65 -8.74
C VAL A 223 0.74 -16.65 -8.57
N SER A 224 0.26 -16.61 -7.33
CA SER A 224 -1.18 -16.58 -7.05
C SER A 224 -1.83 -15.28 -7.53
N THR A 225 -1.12 -14.15 -7.42
CA THR A 225 -1.53 -12.87 -8.02
C THR A 225 -1.70 -13.01 -9.52
N VAL A 226 -0.69 -13.57 -10.22
CA VAL A 226 -0.74 -13.80 -11.67
C VAL A 226 -1.93 -14.66 -12.04
N ILE A 227 -2.17 -15.78 -11.35
CA ILE A 227 -3.30 -16.68 -11.62
C ILE A 227 -4.64 -15.93 -11.49
N LEU A 228 -4.82 -15.13 -10.44
CA LEU A 228 -6.05 -14.35 -10.25
C LEU A 228 -6.23 -13.28 -11.33
N LEU A 229 -5.15 -12.61 -11.75
CA LEU A 229 -5.18 -11.63 -12.84
C LEU A 229 -5.45 -12.29 -14.20
N ILE A 230 -4.91 -13.49 -14.47
CA ILE A 230 -5.26 -14.28 -15.66
C ILE A 230 -6.76 -14.57 -15.66
N ARG A 231 -7.30 -15.07 -14.54
CA ARG A 231 -8.74 -15.38 -14.43
C ARG A 231 -9.61 -14.14 -14.60
N LEU A 232 -9.20 -13.01 -14.01
CA LEU A 232 -9.87 -11.73 -14.18
C LEU A 232 -9.89 -11.29 -15.65
N GLY A 233 -8.73 -11.29 -16.31
CA GLY A 233 -8.58 -10.87 -17.69
C GLY A 233 -9.39 -11.72 -18.67
N LEU A 234 -9.46 -13.04 -18.45
CA LEU A 234 -10.35 -13.92 -19.22
C LEU A 234 -11.83 -13.61 -18.96
N LEU A 235 -12.21 -13.41 -17.69
CA LEU A 235 -13.61 -13.22 -17.29
C LEU A 235 -14.21 -11.92 -17.86
N ILE A 236 -13.41 -10.85 -17.94
CA ILE A 236 -13.85 -9.56 -18.48
C ILE A 236 -13.36 -9.31 -19.92
N ASN A 237 -12.84 -10.35 -20.58
CA ASN A 237 -12.40 -10.33 -21.99
C ASN A 237 -11.38 -9.22 -22.33
N LEU A 238 -10.33 -9.04 -21.51
CA LEU A 238 -9.27 -8.07 -21.80
C LEU A 238 -8.45 -8.49 -23.03
N ASN A 239 -8.12 -7.50 -23.86
CA ASN A 239 -7.36 -7.71 -25.09
C ASN A 239 -5.87 -8.02 -24.86
N PHE A 240 -5.12 -8.18 -25.96
CA PHE A 240 -3.69 -8.52 -25.98
C PHE A 240 -2.79 -7.60 -25.14
N THR A 241 -3.09 -6.30 -25.04
CA THR A 241 -2.24 -5.33 -24.31
C THR A 241 -2.20 -5.62 -22.81
N PHE A 242 -3.29 -6.11 -22.22
CA PHE A 242 -3.30 -6.60 -20.84
C PHE A 242 -2.35 -7.79 -20.67
N TRP A 243 -2.43 -8.78 -21.57
CA TRP A 243 -1.59 -9.97 -21.53
C TRP A 243 -0.10 -9.64 -21.65
N VAL A 244 0.27 -8.67 -22.48
CA VAL A 244 1.66 -8.16 -22.56
C VAL A 244 2.10 -7.55 -21.23
N SER A 245 1.28 -6.67 -20.63
CA SER A 245 1.61 -6.04 -19.34
C SER A 245 1.76 -7.06 -18.21
N LEU A 246 0.91 -8.09 -18.20
CA LEU A 246 0.96 -9.18 -17.23
C LEU A 246 2.19 -10.06 -17.45
N GLY A 247 2.59 -10.30 -18.70
CA GLY A 247 3.85 -10.96 -19.04
C GLY A 247 5.06 -10.22 -18.50
N ILE A 248 5.11 -8.89 -18.69
CA ILE A 248 6.18 -8.03 -18.15
C ILE A 248 6.22 -8.11 -16.62
N ALA A 249 5.07 -7.99 -15.95
CA ALA A 249 4.97 -8.11 -14.49
C ALA A 249 5.45 -9.48 -13.99
N THR A 250 5.06 -10.56 -14.67
CA THR A 250 5.44 -11.93 -14.33
C THR A 250 6.95 -12.16 -14.44
N ILE A 251 7.58 -11.63 -15.50
CA ILE A 251 9.04 -11.68 -15.66
C ILE A 251 9.73 -10.91 -14.53
N ALA A 252 9.25 -9.71 -14.20
CA ALA A 252 9.81 -8.89 -13.12
C ALA A 252 9.69 -9.57 -11.75
N TRP A 253 8.53 -10.14 -11.42
CA TRP A 253 8.33 -10.89 -10.16
C TRP A 253 9.15 -12.18 -10.11
N SER A 254 9.29 -12.88 -11.23
CA SER A 254 10.17 -14.07 -11.31
C SER A 254 11.63 -13.69 -11.06
N TRP A 255 12.08 -12.56 -11.62
CA TRP A 255 13.41 -12.03 -11.35
C TRP A 255 13.61 -11.63 -9.89
N GLN A 256 12.63 -10.97 -9.26
CA GLN A 256 12.66 -10.64 -7.82
C GLN A 256 12.75 -11.92 -6.98
N TYR A 257 11.93 -12.93 -7.27
CA TYR A 257 11.98 -14.22 -6.60
C TYR A 257 13.37 -14.87 -6.69
N LEU A 258 13.97 -14.94 -7.88
CA LEU A 258 15.30 -15.50 -8.07
C LEU A 258 16.39 -14.72 -7.32
N ARG A 259 16.28 -13.38 -7.27
CA ARG A 259 17.19 -12.53 -6.49
C ARG A 259 17.07 -12.77 -4.98
N LEU A 260 15.85 -12.88 -4.47
CA LEU A 260 15.58 -13.12 -3.04
C LEU A 260 16.09 -14.49 -2.55
N ARG A 261 16.34 -15.45 -3.46
CA ARG A 261 16.95 -16.74 -3.14
C ARG A 261 18.46 -16.71 -3.02
N LYS A 262 19.13 -15.61 -3.42
CA LYS A 262 20.57 -15.48 -3.26
C LYS A 262 20.91 -15.26 -1.78
N GLN A 263 22.00 -15.86 -1.34
CA GLN A 263 22.57 -15.57 -0.02
C GLN A 263 23.18 -14.15 -0.04
N ASP A 264 23.16 -13.47 1.10
CA ASP A 264 23.79 -12.16 1.32
C ASP A 264 23.28 -11.00 0.45
N LEU A 265 21.97 -10.94 0.21
CA LEU A 265 21.36 -9.79 -0.48
C LEU A 265 21.48 -8.51 0.37
N PRO A 266 22.09 -7.41 -0.13
CA PRO A 266 22.20 -6.16 0.61
C PRO A 266 20.84 -5.60 1.01
N ASN A 267 20.74 -5.01 2.21
CA ASN A 267 19.47 -4.49 2.73
C ASN A 267 18.80 -3.45 1.81
N SER A 268 19.60 -2.66 1.09
CA SER A 268 19.12 -1.66 0.12
C SER A 268 18.35 -2.26 -1.07
N GLU A 269 18.57 -3.54 -1.42
CA GLU A 269 17.89 -4.22 -2.53
C GLU A 269 16.42 -4.48 -2.21
N TYR A 270 16.05 -4.79 -0.96
CA TYR A 270 14.65 -4.99 -0.56
C TYR A 270 13.82 -3.72 -0.82
N GLY A 271 14.37 -2.56 -0.43
CA GLY A 271 13.75 -1.27 -0.71
C GLY A 271 13.65 -0.98 -2.22
N GLN A 272 14.63 -1.38 -3.02
CA GLN A 272 14.57 -1.25 -4.48
C GLN A 272 13.46 -2.13 -5.08
N MET A 273 13.35 -3.39 -4.66
CA MET A 273 12.31 -4.31 -5.14
C MET A 273 10.89 -3.84 -4.78
N PHE A 274 10.72 -3.25 -3.58
CA PHE A 274 9.47 -2.57 -3.23
C PHE A 274 9.15 -1.42 -4.20
N ARG A 275 10.13 -0.55 -4.49
CA ARG A 275 9.95 0.55 -5.46
C ARG A 275 9.65 0.07 -6.87
N GLN A 276 10.26 -1.04 -7.31
CA GLN A 276 9.95 -1.67 -8.60
C GLN A 276 8.48 -2.11 -8.67
N ASN A 277 7.89 -2.56 -7.57
CA ASN A 277 6.46 -2.92 -7.56
C ASN A 277 5.55 -1.72 -7.83
N VAL A 278 5.93 -0.49 -7.46
CA VAL A 278 5.20 0.72 -7.87
C VAL A 278 5.12 0.79 -9.41
N TRP A 279 6.24 0.60 -10.09
CA TRP A 279 6.31 0.66 -11.56
C TRP A 279 5.60 -0.51 -12.23
N ILE A 280 5.76 -1.73 -11.71
CA ILE A 280 5.00 -2.91 -12.17
C ILE A 280 3.50 -2.64 -12.05
N GLY A 281 3.08 -2.01 -10.95
CA GLY A 281 1.71 -1.61 -10.72
C GLY A 281 1.15 -0.66 -11.79
N PHE A 282 1.95 0.34 -12.19
CA PHE A 282 1.60 1.26 -13.28
C PHE A 282 1.63 0.61 -14.66
N ILE A 283 2.56 -0.34 -14.91
CA ILE A 283 2.59 -1.12 -16.16
C ILE A 283 1.30 -1.94 -16.30
N LEU A 284 0.89 -2.63 -15.23
CA LEU A 284 -0.38 -3.36 -15.20
C LEU A 284 -1.58 -2.42 -15.37
N LEU A 285 -1.58 -1.24 -14.74
CA LEU A 285 -2.64 -0.25 -14.92
C LEU A 285 -2.75 0.17 -16.39
N ALA A 286 -1.62 0.50 -17.04
CA ALA A 286 -1.61 0.89 -18.45
C ALA A 286 -2.13 -0.24 -19.35
N GLY A 287 -1.73 -1.48 -19.09
CA GLY A 287 -2.22 -2.65 -19.81
C GLY A 287 -3.69 -2.97 -19.54
N MET A 288 -4.22 -2.70 -18.33
CA MET A 288 -5.65 -2.83 -18.02
C MET A 288 -6.49 -1.77 -18.75
N ILE A 289 -6.01 -0.52 -18.80
CA ILE A 289 -6.68 0.56 -19.52
C ILE A 289 -6.71 0.27 -21.01
N ALA A 290 -5.54 0.06 -21.63
CA ALA A 290 -5.46 -0.29 -23.06
C ALA A 290 -6.21 -1.60 -23.35
N GLY A 291 -6.15 -2.55 -22.41
CA GLY A 291 -6.82 -3.85 -22.41
C GLY A 291 -8.34 -3.78 -22.49
N SER A 292 -8.91 -2.68 -21.99
CA SER A 292 -10.36 -2.46 -21.91
C SER A 292 -10.89 -1.57 -23.04
N LEU A 293 -10.02 -0.82 -23.73
CA LEU A 293 -10.41 0.17 -24.74
C LEU A 293 -10.38 -0.35 -26.17
N PHE A 294 -9.42 -1.23 -26.47
CA PHE A 294 -9.13 -1.76 -27.80
C PHE A 294 -9.43 -3.27 -27.87
#